data_AF-A0AAW0KK48-F1
#
_entry.id   AF-A0AAW0KK48-F1
#
_cell.length_a   1.000
_cell.length_b   1.000
_cell.length_c   1.000
_cell.angle_alpha   90.00
_cell.angle_beta   90.00
_cell.angle_gamma   90.00
#
_symmetry.space_group_name_H-M   'P 1'
#
loop_
_entity.id
_entity.type
_entity.pdbx_description
1 polymer ?
#
loop_
_entity_poly.entity_id
_entity_poly.type
_entity_poly.pdbx_seq_one_letter_code
_entity_poly.pdbx_strand_id
1 'polypeptide(L)'
;MVITYFFSILNPFTFTSAISFNFTSFSSSDSNITYERAFAENQVIQLTGNRLNFEFVGRATYFKPMRLWDKDSGKLTNFTTHFSFAIDSKKRSVYGDGIAFFLAPVGSKIPFMSKGGSTMGLCRGNQALDSVDNPFVAVEFDIYSNEYWDPPGEHVGIDLNSLKSVANISWFSNIAIKEGKINEAWITYNASSYNLSVVFTGFRGNVSVRQFLSANVDLSLFLPELVTIGFSASTGNSSAIHTIYSWDFSSSLEIDETTNNPKDPVSSPNIPAPKQRKNNTLGLAMGLGFGGFVLVARLVDHAKGSTTTDLAGTKGYIAPEYFTTNKATKESDVYSFGIVALEIASGRRAINHMAIEDHQVVTEMWVRELHRRGELIEAADPRLGGNFDELQMERLIIVGLWCAHPDYKLRPSIRQAIQVLNFEALLPLLPFDMPGPT
;
A
#
# COMPACT_ATOMS: atom_id res chain seq x y z
N MET A 1 -21.96 -7.69 1.18
CA MET A 1 -21.56 -6.81 0.04
C MET A 1 -21.32 -5.35 0.44
N VAL A 2 -22.11 -4.74 1.35
CA VAL A 2 -21.95 -3.33 1.75
C VAL A 2 -20.71 -3.08 2.64
N ILE A 3 -20.36 -4.01 3.52
CA ILE A 3 -19.20 -3.89 4.45
C ILE A 3 -17.87 -3.94 3.70
N THR A 4 -17.76 -4.78 2.66
CA THR A 4 -16.58 -4.87 1.78
C THR A 4 -16.30 -3.56 1.04
N TYR A 5 -17.36 -2.82 0.67
CA TYR A 5 -17.23 -1.48 0.07
C TYR A 5 -16.88 -0.39 1.10
N PHE A 6 -17.30 -0.51 2.37
CA PHE A 6 -16.94 0.47 3.40
C PHE A 6 -15.45 0.45 3.78
N PHE A 7 -14.83 -0.74 3.85
CA PHE A 7 -13.37 -0.85 3.98
C PHE A 7 -12.61 -0.22 2.81
N SER A 8 -13.26 -0.06 1.65
CA SER A 8 -12.69 0.61 0.48
C SER A 8 -12.86 2.14 0.53
N ILE A 9 -13.79 2.68 1.34
CA ILE A 9 -14.16 4.11 1.38
C ILE A 9 -13.53 4.84 2.58
N LEU A 10 -13.22 4.16 3.69
CA LEU A 10 -12.45 4.72 4.81
C LEU A 10 -10.93 4.77 4.57
N ASN A 11 -10.49 4.51 3.34
CA ASN A 11 -9.07 4.48 3.01
C ASN A 11 -8.56 5.70 2.20
N PRO A 12 -8.75 6.97 2.63
CA PRO A 12 -7.91 8.05 2.12
C PRO A 12 -6.60 8.19 2.92
N PHE A 13 -6.42 7.43 4.02
CA PHE A 13 -5.21 7.51 4.85
C PHE A 13 -4.65 6.13 5.20
N THR A 14 -4.28 5.31 4.22
CA THR A 14 -3.14 4.42 4.48
C THR A 14 -1.92 5.32 4.63
N PHE A 15 -1.53 5.63 5.88
CA PHE A 15 -0.17 6.06 6.16
C PHE A 15 0.74 4.87 5.87
N THR A 16 1.05 4.62 4.60
CA THR A 16 2.17 3.72 4.29
C THR A 16 3.42 4.47 4.67
N SER A 17 3.94 4.13 5.84
CA SER A 17 5.29 4.48 6.25
C SER A 17 6.29 3.98 5.20
N ALA A 18 7.42 4.68 5.07
CA ALA A 18 8.64 4.13 4.50
C ALA A 18 8.79 2.63 4.82
N ILE A 19 9.15 1.84 3.82
CA ILE A 19 9.50 0.42 4.02
C ILE A 19 11.00 0.30 4.04
N SER A 20 11.53 -0.42 5.02
CA SER A 20 12.94 -0.79 5.05
C SER A 20 13.08 -2.19 5.62
N PHE A 21 13.91 -3.00 4.97
CA PHE A 21 14.27 -4.34 5.43
C PHE A 21 15.65 -4.72 4.93
N ASN A 22 16.23 -5.74 5.56
CA ASN A 22 17.52 -6.32 5.18
C ASN A 22 17.49 -7.82 5.47
N PHE A 23 17.41 -8.63 4.40
CA PHE A 23 17.50 -10.08 4.45
C PHE A 23 18.91 -10.52 4.08
N THR A 24 19.60 -11.14 5.03
CA THR A 24 20.92 -11.78 4.82
C THR A 24 20.80 -13.29 4.65
N SER A 25 19.60 -13.85 4.83
CA SER A 25 19.25 -15.26 4.63
C SER A 25 17.73 -15.39 4.49
N PHE A 26 17.27 -16.51 3.93
CA PHE A 26 15.85 -16.76 3.68
C PHE A 26 15.38 -18.11 4.24
N SER A 27 14.21 -18.11 4.88
CA SER A 27 13.59 -19.32 5.44
C SER A 27 12.19 -19.50 4.85
N SER A 28 11.77 -20.75 4.66
CA SER A 28 10.38 -21.09 4.29
C SER A 28 9.37 -20.76 5.39
N SER A 29 9.84 -20.57 6.63
CA SER A 29 9.02 -20.12 7.76
C SER A 29 8.88 -18.61 7.84
N ASP A 30 9.61 -17.84 7.03
CA ASP A 30 9.53 -16.38 7.04
C ASP A 30 8.26 -15.93 6.28
N SER A 31 7.30 -15.37 7.02
CA SER A 31 6.05 -14.85 6.46
C SER A 31 6.22 -13.51 5.75
N ASN A 32 7.41 -12.89 5.80
CA ASN A 32 7.67 -11.61 5.15
C ASN A 32 7.87 -11.71 3.63
N ILE A 33 8.04 -12.93 3.10
CA ILE A 33 8.18 -13.17 1.66
C ILE A 33 7.12 -14.17 1.23
N THR A 34 6.34 -13.77 0.22
CA THR A 34 5.42 -14.66 -0.46
C THR A 34 6.12 -15.30 -1.65
N TYR A 35 6.00 -16.61 -1.78
CA TYR A 35 6.60 -17.38 -2.88
C TYR A 35 5.50 -17.90 -3.82
N GLU A 36 5.63 -17.60 -5.10
CA GLU A 36 4.79 -18.16 -6.17
C GLU A 36 5.67 -19.06 -7.02
N ARG A 37 5.56 -20.38 -6.84
CA ARG A 37 6.39 -21.42 -7.48
C ARG A 37 7.91 -21.34 -7.19
N ALA A 38 8.39 -20.24 -6.64
CA ALA A 38 9.70 -20.14 -6.00
C ALA A 38 9.68 -20.79 -4.60
N PHE A 39 10.84 -20.97 -3.99
CA PHE A 39 10.95 -21.49 -2.63
C PHE A 39 12.23 -21.03 -1.93
N ALA A 40 12.18 -20.90 -0.62
CA ALA A 40 13.36 -20.74 0.21
C ALA A 40 13.95 -22.11 0.57
N GLU A 41 15.23 -22.31 0.27
CA GLU A 41 15.95 -23.54 0.56
C GLU A 41 17.43 -23.19 0.83
N ASN A 42 18.06 -23.83 1.82
CA ASN A 42 19.48 -23.60 2.14
C ASN A 42 19.82 -22.12 2.37
N GLN A 43 18.95 -21.38 3.06
CA GLN A 43 19.12 -19.96 3.38
C GLN A 43 19.07 -19.01 2.17
N VAL A 44 18.69 -19.49 0.99
CA VAL A 44 18.57 -18.69 -0.25
C VAL A 44 17.17 -18.80 -0.85
N ILE A 45 16.79 -17.88 -1.74
CA ILE A 45 15.59 -18.03 -2.58
C ILE A 45 15.98 -18.70 -3.89
N GLN A 46 15.31 -19.81 -4.21
CA GLN A 46 15.38 -20.47 -5.51
C GLN A 46 14.18 -20.03 -6.35
N LEU A 47 14.39 -19.15 -7.34
CA LEU A 47 13.30 -18.66 -8.18
C LEU A 47 12.88 -19.67 -9.25
N THR A 48 13.84 -20.42 -9.81
CA THR A 48 13.57 -21.46 -10.83
C THR A 48 13.89 -22.88 -10.34
N GLY A 49 14.02 -23.03 -9.03
CA GLY A 49 14.41 -24.25 -8.35
C GLY A 49 15.92 -24.52 -8.34
N ASN A 50 16.34 -25.52 -7.56
CA ASN A 50 17.75 -25.86 -7.30
C ASN A 50 18.38 -26.81 -8.34
N ARG A 51 17.65 -27.08 -9.43
CA ARG A 51 18.06 -27.93 -10.56
C ARG A 51 17.70 -27.22 -11.85
N LEU A 52 18.33 -27.63 -12.95
CA LEU A 52 17.94 -27.19 -14.27
C LEU A 52 16.53 -27.72 -14.57
N ASN A 53 15.55 -26.81 -14.54
CA ASN A 53 14.17 -27.09 -14.91
C ASN A 53 13.87 -26.47 -16.27
N PHE A 54 13.10 -27.18 -17.10
CA PHE A 54 12.53 -26.64 -18.33
C PHE A 54 11.16 -26.03 -18.04
N GLU A 55 10.79 -24.98 -18.77
CA GLU A 55 9.46 -24.35 -18.69
C GLU A 55 9.04 -23.96 -17.25
N PHE A 56 9.98 -23.41 -16.48
CA PHE A 56 9.74 -23.01 -15.10
C PHE A 56 9.61 -21.49 -14.99
N VAL A 57 8.81 -21.05 -14.02
CA VAL A 57 8.72 -19.65 -13.62
C VAL A 57 8.46 -19.60 -12.12
N GLY A 58 9.07 -18.63 -11.45
CA GLY A 58 8.80 -18.36 -10.05
C GLY A 58 8.95 -16.89 -9.71
N ARG A 59 8.23 -16.47 -8.66
CA ARG A 59 8.33 -15.13 -8.07
C ARG A 59 8.48 -15.23 -6.56
N ALA A 60 9.23 -14.28 -6.00
CA ALA A 60 9.30 -14.04 -4.56
C ALA A 60 9.04 -12.55 -4.31
N THR A 61 8.04 -12.25 -3.48
CA THR A 61 7.56 -10.88 -3.25
C THR A 61 7.55 -10.52 -1.79
N TYR A 62 8.01 -9.32 -1.45
CA TYR A 62 7.90 -8.82 -0.09
C TYR A 62 6.43 -8.59 0.28
N PHE A 63 6.03 -9.00 1.48
CA PHE A 63 4.63 -9.08 1.88
C PHE A 63 3.95 -7.70 1.99
N LYS A 64 4.70 -6.68 2.40
CA LYS A 64 4.14 -5.34 2.68
C LYS A 64 4.18 -4.49 1.40
N PRO A 65 3.02 -3.96 0.93
CA PRO A 65 2.99 -3.02 -0.17
C PRO A 65 3.83 -1.76 0.08
N MET A 66 4.44 -1.24 -0.97
CA MET A 66 5.10 0.06 -0.97
C MET A 66 4.19 1.12 -1.60
N ARG A 67 4.12 2.30 -0.99
CA ARG A 67 3.54 3.48 -1.63
C ARG A 67 4.58 4.11 -2.54
N LEU A 68 4.40 3.97 -3.84
CA LEU A 68 5.29 4.45 -4.89
C LEU A 68 5.10 5.95 -5.17
N TRP A 69 3.86 6.41 -5.13
CA TRP A 69 3.52 7.83 -5.27
C TRP A 69 2.21 8.13 -4.55
N ASP A 70 1.97 9.42 -4.32
CA ASP A 70 0.77 9.94 -3.69
C ASP A 70 -0.06 10.72 -4.71
N LYS A 71 -1.32 10.33 -4.89
CA LYS A 71 -2.20 10.88 -5.92
C LYS A 71 -2.61 12.32 -5.65
N ASP A 72 -2.72 12.71 -4.39
CA ASP A 72 -3.17 14.05 -4.01
C ASP A 72 -2.07 15.10 -4.21
N SER A 73 -0.83 14.76 -3.83
CA SER A 73 0.33 15.64 -3.97
C SER A 73 1.10 15.45 -5.28
N GLY A 74 0.91 14.33 -5.98
CA GLY A 74 1.72 13.92 -7.13
C GLY A 74 3.17 13.57 -6.78
N LYS A 75 3.51 13.47 -5.48
CA LYS A 75 4.88 13.18 -5.04
C LYS A 75 5.20 11.69 -5.21
N LEU A 76 6.32 11.40 -5.86
CA LEU A 76 6.91 10.05 -5.95
C LEU A 76 7.85 9.77 -4.77
N THR A 77 7.96 8.50 -4.43
CA THR A 77 8.83 7.96 -3.37
C THR A 77 10.21 7.64 -3.92
N ASN A 78 11.28 8.12 -3.29
CA ASN A 78 12.62 7.58 -3.57
C ASN A 78 12.74 6.18 -2.99
N PHE A 79 13.49 5.31 -3.67
CA PHE A 79 13.87 4.04 -3.10
C PHE A 79 15.27 3.61 -3.51
N THR A 80 15.85 2.75 -2.69
CA THR A 80 17.09 2.04 -2.96
C THR A 80 16.87 0.57 -2.64
N THR A 81 17.42 -0.32 -3.46
CA THR A 81 17.50 -1.74 -3.14
C THR A 81 18.85 -2.27 -3.56
N HIS A 82 19.32 -3.26 -2.81
CA HIS A 82 20.52 -4.00 -3.13
C HIS A 82 20.28 -5.48 -2.88
N PHE A 83 20.83 -6.31 -3.76
CA PHE A 83 20.70 -7.75 -3.66
C PHE A 83 21.90 -8.46 -4.28
N SER A 84 22.21 -9.61 -3.70
CA SER A 84 23.19 -10.56 -4.23
C SER A 84 22.45 -11.73 -4.87
N PHE A 85 22.87 -12.12 -6.07
CA PHE A 85 22.21 -13.16 -6.84
C PHE A 85 23.21 -13.98 -7.68
N ALA A 86 22.81 -15.17 -8.10
CA ALA A 86 23.55 -15.94 -9.10
C ALA A 86 22.61 -16.52 -10.16
N ILE A 87 23.11 -16.57 -11.38
CA ILE A 87 22.53 -17.34 -12.48
C ILE A 87 23.54 -18.45 -12.79
N ASP A 88 23.13 -19.71 -12.71
CA ASP A 88 24.02 -20.86 -12.89
C ASP A 88 23.50 -21.79 -13.98
N SER A 89 24.21 -21.80 -15.12
CA SER A 89 23.96 -22.68 -16.26
C SER A 89 24.55 -24.08 -16.10
N LYS A 90 25.22 -24.37 -14.99
CA LYS A 90 25.98 -25.61 -14.72
C LYS A 90 27.00 -25.90 -15.82
N LYS A 91 27.80 -24.88 -16.18
CA LYS A 91 28.84 -24.92 -17.23
C LYS A 91 28.32 -25.16 -18.65
N ARG A 92 27.01 -25.05 -18.90
CA ARG A 92 26.45 -25.14 -20.25
C ARG A 92 26.80 -23.89 -21.06
N SER A 93 26.95 -24.04 -22.37
CA SER A 93 27.13 -22.93 -23.31
C SER A 93 25.83 -22.38 -23.88
N VAL A 94 24.71 -23.09 -23.68
CA VAL A 94 23.37 -22.68 -24.08
C VAL A 94 22.49 -22.69 -22.83
N TYR A 95 21.96 -21.52 -22.48
CA TYR A 95 21.22 -21.22 -21.26
C TYR A 95 20.20 -20.11 -21.49
N GLY A 96 19.25 -19.97 -20.56
CA GLY A 96 18.15 -19.00 -20.58
C GLY A 96 17.35 -19.05 -19.27
N ASP A 97 16.46 -18.12 -18.97
CA ASP A 97 16.13 -16.91 -19.73
C ASP A 97 16.58 -15.66 -18.97
N GLY A 98 16.35 -15.58 -17.66
CA GLY A 98 16.94 -14.55 -16.82
C GLY A 98 16.21 -14.31 -15.51
N ILE A 99 16.59 -13.24 -14.83
CA ILE A 99 16.00 -12.77 -13.56
C ILE A 99 15.67 -11.28 -13.63
N ALA A 100 14.57 -10.87 -13.00
CA ALA A 100 14.17 -9.47 -12.91
C ALA A 100 13.83 -9.07 -11.47
N PHE A 101 14.31 -7.90 -11.05
CA PHE A 101 13.73 -7.17 -9.92
C PHE A 101 12.58 -6.33 -10.45
N PHE A 102 11.39 -6.41 -9.85
CA PHE A 102 10.21 -5.74 -10.38
C PHE A 102 9.42 -4.97 -9.33
N LEU A 103 8.69 -3.96 -9.82
CA LEU A 103 7.57 -3.31 -9.17
C LEU A 103 6.30 -3.61 -10.00
N ALA A 104 5.21 -3.98 -9.35
CA ALA A 104 3.92 -4.26 -10.01
C ALA A 104 2.75 -3.89 -9.10
N PRO A 105 1.50 -3.77 -9.59
CA PRO A 105 0.35 -3.55 -8.73
C PRO A 105 0.24 -4.58 -7.60
N VAL A 106 -0.23 -4.14 -6.44
CA VAL A 106 -0.55 -5.07 -5.33
C VAL A 106 -1.51 -6.15 -5.82
N GLY A 107 -1.17 -7.40 -5.52
CA GLY A 107 -1.94 -8.56 -5.98
C GLY A 107 -1.55 -9.06 -7.37
N SER A 108 -0.57 -8.46 -8.06
CA SER A 108 0.04 -9.04 -9.26
C SER A 108 0.48 -10.49 -9.00
N LYS A 109 0.15 -11.38 -9.92
CA LYS A 109 0.48 -12.81 -9.89
C LYS A 109 1.22 -13.20 -11.16
N ILE A 110 1.88 -14.35 -11.14
CA ILE A 110 2.36 -14.98 -12.38
C ILE A 110 1.17 -15.10 -13.36
N PRO A 111 1.23 -14.52 -14.56
CA PRO A 111 0.10 -14.55 -15.48
C PRO A 111 -0.31 -15.98 -15.88
N PHE A 112 -1.62 -16.20 -16.00
CA PHE A 112 -2.17 -17.49 -16.44
C PHE A 112 -1.56 -17.91 -17.78
N MET A 113 -1.14 -19.18 -17.88
CA MET A 113 -0.41 -19.75 -19.02
C MET A 113 1.02 -19.25 -19.25
N SER A 114 1.66 -18.58 -18.28
CA SER A 114 3.12 -18.41 -18.33
C SER A 114 3.80 -19.78 -18.19
N LYS A 115 4.31 -20.29 -19.30
CA LYS A 115 5.07 -21.56 -19.38
C LYS A 115 6.58 -21.36 -19.13
N GLY A 116 6.98 -20.25 -18.49
CA GLY A 116 8.39 -19.86 -18.40
C GLY A 116 8.90 -19.19 -19.68
N GLY A 117 10.19 -19.32 -19.96
CA GLY A 117 10.85 -18.72 -21.12
C GLY A 117 10.94 -17.19 -21.04
N SER A 118 10.88 -16.51 -22.18
CA SER A 118 11.08 -15.06 -22.34
C SER A 118 10.15 -14.16 -21.51
N THR A 119 9.06 -14.68 -20.93
CA THR A 119 8.10 -13.86 -20.17
C THR A 119 8.61 -13.36 -18.81
N MET A 120 9.69 -13.95 -18.28
CA MET A 120 10.24 -13.70 -16.94
C MET A 120 9.23 -13.78 -15.79
N GLY A 121 8.04 -14.33 -16.02
CA GLY A 121 6.92 -14.30 -15.07
C GLY A 121 6.25 -12.94 -14.87
N LEU A 122 6.48 -11.97 -15.76
CA LEU A 122 5.96 -10.60 -15.69
C LEU A 122 4.77 -10.36 -16.63
N CYS A 123 4.74 -11.04 -17.78
CA CYS A 123 3.67 -10.90 -18.79
C CYS A 123 3.17 -12.26 -19.30
N ARG A 124 2.10 -12.26 -20.10
CA ARG A 124 1.62 -13.50 -20.76
C ARG A 124 2.49 -13.83 -21.96
N GLY A 125 2.65 -15.12 -22.27
CA GLY A 125 3.49 -15.56 -23.41
C GLY A 125 3.02 -15.10 -24.79
N ASN A 126 1.75 -14.71 -24.92
CA ASN A 126 1.17 -14.14 -26.14
C ASN A 126 0.83 -12.65 -26.01
N GLN A 127 1.29 -11.99 -24.95
CA GLN A 127 1.05 -10.56 -24.77
C GLN A 127 1.84 -9.77 -25.80
N ALA A 128 1.18 -8.82 -26.45
CA ALA A 128 1.88 -7.86 -27.30
C ALA A 128 2.83 -6.99 -26.46
N LEU A 129 3.96 -6.60 -27.04
CA LEU A 129 4.83 -5.59 -26.43
C LEU A 129 4.03 -4.32 -26.13
N ASP A 130 4.41 -3.64 -25.04
CA ASP A 130 3.80 -2.38 -24.58
C ASP A 130 2.32 -2.47 -24.13
N SER A 131 1.82 -3.68 -23.87
CA SER A 131 0.45 -3.87 -23.33
C SER A 131 0.32 -3.48 -21.86
N VAL A 132 -0.84 -2.94 -21.51
CA VAL A 132 -1.22 -2.53 -20.13
C VAL A 132 -1.90 -3.63 -19.32
N ASP A 133 -2.08 -4.84 -19.87
CA ASP A 133 -2.83 -5.93 -19.23
C ASP A 133 -2.13 -6.53 -18.00
N ASN A 134 -0.80 -6.42 -17.94
CA ASN A 134 0.03 -6.82 -16.81
C ASN A 134 1.08 -5.72 -16.58
N PRO A 135 0.73 -4.63 -15.89
CA PRO A 135 1.64 -3.52 -15.74
C PRO A 135 2.77 -3.86 -14.76
N PHE A 136 3.99 -3.52 -15.13
CA PHE A 136 5.20 -3.69 -14.34
C PHE A 136 6.26 -2.67 -14.74
N VAL A 137 7.15 -2.37 -13.80
CA VAL A 137 8.46 -1.81 -14.10
C VAL A 137 9.49 -2.80 -13.59
N ALA A 138 10.48 -3.15 -14.41
CA ALA A 138 11.50 -4.11 -14.03
C ALA A 138 12.91 -3.66 -14.40
N VAL A 139 13.87 -4.20 -13.66
CA VAL A 139 15.28 -4.25 -14.06
C VAL A 139 15.58 -5.71 -14.32
N GLU A 140 15.76 -6.06 -15.59
CA GLU A 140 16.05 -7.42 -16.04
C GLU A 140 17.55 -7.67 -16.17
N PHE A 141 17.96 -8.90 -15.87
CA PHE A 141 19.25 -9.48 -16.18
C PHE A 141 18.98 -10.66 -17.12
N ASP A 142 18.92 -10.35 -18.41
CA ASP A 142 18.55 -11.27 -19.46
C ASP A 142 19.81 -11.99 -20.00
N ILE A 143 19.72 -13.31 -20.02
CA ILE A 143 20.78 -14.21 -20.48
C ILE A 143 20.43 -14.93 -21.78
N TYR A 144 19.31 -14.59 -22.42
CA TYR A 144 18.84 -15.18 -23.65
C TYR A 144 18.27 -14.14 -24.62
N SER A 145 19.02 -13.83 -25.68
CA SER A 145 18.59 -12.86 -26.71
C SER A 145 17.46 -13.40 -27.59
N ASN A 146 16.25 -12.86 -27.45
CA ASN A 146 15.12 -13.04 -28.36
C ASN A 146 15.23 -12.12 -29.59
N GLU A 147 15.18 -12.71 -30.78
CA GLU A 147 15.48 -12.04 -32.05
C GLU A 147 14.68 -10.75 -32.36
N TYR A 148 13.51 -10.54 -31.74
CA TYR A 148 12.58 -9.48 -32.11
C TYR A 148 12.64 -8.23 -31.22
N TRP A 149 13.14 -8.33 -29.99
CA TRP A 149 13.15 -7.19 -29.06
C TRP A 149 14.45 -7.03 -28.29
N ASP A 150 15.26 -8.09 -28.13
CA ASP A 150 16.49 -8.00 -27.36
C ASP A 150 17.67 -7.50 -28.17
N PRO A 151 18.61 -6.78 -27.53
CA PRO A 151 19.93 -6.59 -28.10
C PRO A 151 20.67 -7.94 -28.24
N PRO A 152 21.71 -8.02 -29.09
CA PRO A 152 22.52 -9.22 -29.21
C PRO A 152 23.26 -9.57 -27.90
N GLY A 153 23.10 -10.81 -27.44
CA GLY A 153 23.80 -11.36 -26.28
C GLY A 153 23.12 -11.04 -24.94
N GLU A 154 23.81 -11.39 -23.86
CA GLU A 154 23.33 -11.13 -22.50
C GLU A 154 23.35 -9.62 -22.19
N HIS A 155 22.31 -9.14 -21.52
CA HIS A 155 22.16 -7.71 -21.24
C HIS A 155 21.46 -7.46 -19.91
N VAL A 156 21.58 -6.22 -19.44
CA VAL A 156 20.75 -5.67 -18.37
C VAL A 156 19.83 -4.63 -18.99
N GLY A 157 18.55 -4.69 -18.66
CA GLY A 157 17.49 -3.84 -19.22
C GLY A 157 16.69 -3.11 -18.14
N ILE A 158 16.07 -2.00 -18.53
CA ILE A 158 14.99 -1.34 -17.78
C ILE A 158 13.72 -1.46 -18.62
N ASP A 159 12.69 -2.06 -18.02
CA ASP A 159 11.48 -2.47 -18.72
C ASP A 159 10.27 -1.74 -18.17
N LEU A 160 9.43 -1.24 -19.08
CA LEU A 160 8.22 -0.49 -18.74
C LEU A 160 7.01 -1.13 -19.45
N ASN A 161 6.24 -1.96 -18.74
CA ASN A 161 5.09 -2.70 -19.28
C ASN A 161 5.38 -3.54 -20.55
N SER A 162 6.65 -3.84 -20.82
CA SER A 162 7.12 -4.44 -22.06
C SER A 162 8.42 -5.17 -21.80
N LEU A 163 8.61 -6.34 -22.42
CA LEU A 163 9.89 -7.06 -22.37
C LEU A 163 10.95 -6.45 -23.29
N LYS A 164 10.58 -5.42 -24.07
CA LYS A 164 11.54 -4.63 -24.81
C LYS A 164 12.04 -3.51 -23.91
N SER A 165 13.26 -3.63 -23.41
CA SER A 165 13.81 -2.63 -22.51
C SER A 165 13.90 -1.25 -23.15
N VAL A 166 13.47 -0.21 -22.42
CA VAL A 166 13.58 1.21 -22.86
C VAL A 166 15.01 1.72 -22.79
N ALA A 167 15.84 1.07 -21.96
CA ALA A 167 17.27 1.26 -21.90
C ALA A 167 17.91 -0.10 -21.60
N ASN A 168 19.00 -0.43 -22.30
CA ASN A 168 19.76 -1.66 -22.06
C ASN A 168 21.26 -1.43 -22.27
N ILE A 169 22.06 -2.37 -21.74
CA ILE A 169 23.50 -2.44 -21.98
C ILE A 169 23.96 -3.90 -21.96
N SER A 170 24.92 -4.25 -22.82
CA SER A 170 25.53 -5.59 -22.81
C SER A 170 26.14 -5.91 -21.44
N TRP A 171 25.83 -7.09 -20.91
CA TRP A 171 26.28 -7.55 -19.62
C TRP A 171 27.51 -8.45 -19.75
N PHE A 172 28.58 -8.15 -19.04
CA PHE A 172 29.80 -8.97 -19.04
C PHE A 172 29.60 -10.20 -18.13
N SER A 173 28.73 -11.13 -18.51
CA SER A 173 28.20 -12.16 -17.61
C SER A 173 28.66 -13.58 -17.90
N ASN A 174 29.25 -13.83 -19.07
CA ASN A 174 29.47 -15.18 -19.61
C ASN A 174 30.13 -16.16 -18.61
N ILE A 175 31.21 -15.74 -17.95
CA ILE A 175 31.91 -16.60 -16.97
C ILE A 175 31.12 -16.75 -15.67
N ALA A 176 30.40 -15.69 -15.26
CA ALA A 176 29.58 -15.72 -14.05
C ALA A 176 28.42 -16.72 -14.21
N ILE A 177 27.76 -16.70 -15.37
CA ILE A 177 26.66 -17.61 -15.68
C ILE A 177 27.12 -19.07 -15.78
N LYS A 178 28.31 -19.31 -16.34
CA LYS A 178 28.86 -20.67 -16.47
C LYS A 178 29.31 -21.27 -15.15
N GLU A 179 29.84 -20.45 -14.26
CA GLU A 179 30.40 -20.88 -12.98
C GLU A 179 29.46 -20.66 -11.79
N GLY A 180 28.29 -20.04 -12.01
CA GLY A 180 27.35 -19.71 -10.94
C GLY A 180 27.92 -18.68 -9.95
N LYS A 181 28.70 -17.71 -10.43
CA LYS A 181 29.29 -16.68 -9.56
C LYS A 181 28.21 -15.77 -9.00
N ILE A 182 28.41 -15.34 -7.76
CA ILE A 182 27.58 -14.31 -7.14
C ILE A 182 27.84 -12.97 -7.81
N ASN A 183 26.76 -12.27 -8.12
CA ASN A 183 26.69 -10.94 -8.68
C ASN A 183 25.98 -10.04 -7.67
N GLU A 184 26.41 -8.79 -7.59
CA GLU A 184 25.75 -7.74 -6.81
C GLU A 184 25.04 -6.76 -7.75
N ALA A 185 23.86 -6.29 -7.34
CA ALA A 185 23.12 -5.22 -8.00
C ALA A 185 22.59 -4.21 -6.99
N TRP A 186 22.70 -2.92 -7.33
CA TRP A 186 22.13 -1.78 -6.61
C TRP A 186 21.20 -1.02 -7.56
N ILE A 187 19.94 -0.86 -7.16
CA ILE A 187 18.95 -0.09 -7.91
C ILE A 187 18.52 1.08 -7.05
N THR A 188 18.59 2.29 -7.61
CA THR A 188 18.18 3.53 -6.96
C THR A 188 17.18 4.26 -7.85
N TYR A 189 16.09 4.72 -7.26
CA TYR A 189 15.17 5.65 -7.89
C TYR A 189 15.18 6.99 -7.18
N ASN A 190 15.57 8.03 -7.90
CA ASN A 190 15.49 9.41 -7.46
C ASN A 190 14.23 10.06 -8.04
N ALA A 191 13.23 10.28 -7.18
CA ALA A 191 11.93 10.84 -7.53
C ALA A 191 12.02 12.27 -8.10
N SER A 192 12.98 13.08 -7.61
CA SER A 192 13.15 14.48 -8.05
C SER A 192 13.67 14.62 -9.48
N SER A 193 14.44 13.64 -9.96
CA SER A 193 15.02 13.62 -11.31
C SER A 193 14.38 12.56 -12.20
N TYR A 194 13.39 11.82 -11.70
CA TYR A 194 12.81 10.63 -12.33
C TYR A 194 13.86 9.59 -12.71
N ASN A 195 15.03 9.57 -12.07
CA ASN A 195 16.14 8.74 -12.53
C ASN A 195 16.11 7.37 -11.84
N LEU A 196 15.90 6.32 -12.63
CA LEU A 196 16.12 4.94 -12.25
C LEU A 196 17.54 4.53 -12.68
N SER A 197 18.40 4.27 -11.71
CA SER A 197 19.80 3.92 -11.90
C SER A 197 20.09 2.52 -11.38
N VAL A 198 20.84 1.75 -12.15
CA VAL A 198 21.24 0.38 -11.85
C VAL A 198 22.76 0.31 -11.90
N VAL A 199 23.38 -0.10 -10.81
CA VAL A 199 24.80 -0.44 -10.73
C VAL A 199 24.88 -1.94 -10.50
N PHE A 200 25.68 -2.65 -11.28
CA PHE A 200 25.73 -4.11 -11.19
C PHE A 200 27.12 -4.68 -11.51
N THR A 201 27.30 -5.94 -11.14
CA THR A 201 28.54 -6.68 -11.34
C THR A 201 28.64 -7.21 -12.77
N GLY A 202 29.79 -7.05 -13.40
CA GLY A 202 30.19 -7.72 -14.63
C GLY A 202 31.58 -8.33 -14.49
N PHE A 203 32.00 -9.12 -15.47
CA PHE A 203 33.23 -9.91 -15.44
C PHE A 203 33.97 -9.81 -16.77
N ARG A 204 35.17 -9.23 -16.75
CA ARG A 204 36.10 -9.26 -17.89
C ARG A 204 37.16 -10.31 -17.62
N GLY A 205 36.95 -11.52 -18.15
CA GLY A 205 37.71 -12.69 -17.73
C GLY A 205 37.42 -13.00 -16.25
N ASN A 206 38.45 -13.22 -15.44
CA ASN A 206 38.28 -13.48 -14.00
C ASN A 206 38.18 -12.22 -13.13
N VAL A 207 38.21 -11.03 -13.74
CA VAL A 207 38.18 -9.76 -13.00
C VAL A 207 36.76 -9.24 -12.93
N SER A 208 36.26 -9.04 -11.71
CA SER A 208 35.00 -8.36 -11.46
C SER A 208 35.14 -6.86 -11.77
N VAL A 209 34.17 -6.33 -12.51
CA VAL A 209 34.06 -4.93 -12.89
C VAL A 209 32.65 -4.43 -12.56
N ARG A 210 32.50 -3.13 -12.35
CA ARG A 210 31.20 -2.51 -12.15
C ARG A 210 30.66 -1.97 -13.47
N GLN A 211 29.42 -2.29 -13.78
CA GLN A 211 28.66 -1.75 -14.91
C GLN A 211 27.51 -0.88 -14.41
N PHE A 212 26.99 -0.05 -15.29
CA PHE A 212 25.97 0.94 -14.97
C PHE A 212 24.97 1.09 -16.13
N LEU A 213 23.70 1.27 -15.77
CA LEU A 213 22.60 1.60 -16.66
C LEU A 213 21.69 2.60 -15.95
N SER A 214 21.08 3.53 -16.67
CA SER A 214 20.02 4.36 -16.11
C SER A 214 19.03 4.81 -17.18
N ALA A 215 17.85 5.20 -16.71
CA ALA A 215 16.81 5.83 -17.51
C ALA A 215 16.07 6.88 -16.68
N ASN A 216 15.63 7.96 -17.33
CA ASN A 216 14.70 8.91 -16.72
C ASN A 216 13.27 8.44 -17.01
N VAL A 217 12.57 7.97 -15.98
CA VAL A 217 11.24 7.40 -16.05
C VAL A 217 10.38 7.93 -14.90
N ASP A 218 9.25 8.53 -15.25
CA ASP A 218 8.19 8.81 -14.30
C ASP A 218 7.41 7.52 -14.03
N LEU A 219 7.65 6.90 -12.87
CA LEU A 219 7.04 5.60 -12.53
C LEU A 219 5.53 5.71 -12.30
N SER A 220 5.00 6.92 -12.03
CA SER A 220 3.56 7.14 -11.82
C SER A 220 2.75 6.95 -13.11
N LEU A 221 3.41 7.04 -14.27
CA LEU A 221 2.78 6.80 -15.58
C LEU A 221 2.52 5.31 -15.86
N PHE A 222 3.21 4.41 -15.14
CA PHE A 222 3.18 2.96 -15.40
C PHE A 222 2.55 2.15 -14.27
N LEU A 223 2.59 2.67 -13.04
CA LEU A 223 2.22 1.92 -11.84
C LEU A 223 1.25 2.71 -10.93
N PRO A 224 0.36 2.01 -10.20
CA PRO A 224 -0.53 2.64 -9.22
C PRO A 224 0.22 3.14 -7.98
N GLU A 225 -0.48 3.87 -7.09
CA GLU A 225 0.09 4.41 -5.85
C GLU A 225 0.70 3.33 -4.95
N LEU A 226 0.07 2.17 -4.86
CA LEU A 226 0.53 1.02 -4.07
C LEU A 226 1.03 -0.09 -4.98
N VAL A 227 2.27 -0.51 -4.76
CA VAL A 227 2.94 -1.57 -5.52
C VAL A 227 3.45 -2.68 -4.61
N THR A 228 3.56 -3.88 -5.16
CA THR A 228 4.39 -4.94 -4.60
C THR A 228 5.76 -4.92 -5.27
N ILE A 229 6.77 -5.39 -4.55
CA ILE A 229 8.16 -5.48 -5.01
C ILE A 229 8.67 -6.89 -4.82
N GLY A 230 9.54 -7.33 -5.72
CA GLY A 230 10.08 -8.67 -5.63
C GLY A 230 10.98 -9.04 -6.79
N PHE A 231 11.24 -10.33 -6.87
CA PHE A 231 12.01 -10.95 -7.95
C PHE A 231 11.15 -11.91 -8.74
N SER A 232 11.39 -11.99 -10.04
CA SER A 232 10.86 -13.02 -10.91
C SER A 232 11.96 -13.62 -11.77
N ALA A 233 11.83 -14.89 -12.10
CA ALA A 233 12.73 -15.54 -13.04
C ALA A 233 11.99 -16.66 -13.77
N SER A 234 12.51 -17.02 -14.93
CA SER A 234 11.97 -18.08 -15.77
C SER A 234 13.05 -18.86 -16.49
N THR A 235 12.66 -20.04 -16.96
CA THR A 235 13.45 -20.90 -17.84
C THR A 235 12.56 -21.43 -18.97
N GLY A 236 13.16 -21.67 -20.13
CA GLY A 236 12.56 -22.36 -21.25
C GLY A 236 13.31 -23.65 -21.58
N ASN A 237 13.41 -23.96 -22.88
CA ASN A 237 14.25 -25.05 -23.38
C ASN A 237 15.74 -24.83 -23.08
N SER A 238 16.15 -23.56 -23.06
CA SER A 238 17.41 -23.11 -22.50
C SER A 238 17.16 -22.73 -21.04
N SER A 239 17.96 -23.27 -20.12
CA SER A 239 17.66 -23.20 -18.68
C SER A 239 18.88 -22.84 -17.85
N ALA A 240 18.68 -22.04 -16.82
CA ALA A 240 19.62 -21.77 -15.75
C ALA A 240 18.92 -21.78 -14.37
N ILE A 241 19.71 -21.89 -13.30
CA ILE A 241 19.24 -21.77 -11.92
C ILE A 241 19.38 -20.31 -11.50
N HIS A 242 18.31 -19.72 -10.97
CA HIS A 242 18.27 -18.33 -10.52
C HIS A 242 18.11 -18.29 -9.01
N THR A 243 19.13 -17.79 -8.31
CA THR A 243 19.21 -17.78 -6.84
C THR A 243 19.39 -16.37 -6.30
N ILE A 244 18.62 -15.97 -5.28
CA ILE A 244 18.84 -14.76 -4.49
C ILE A 244 19.46 -15.14 -3.13
N TYR A 245 20.57 -14.49 -2.77
CA TYR A 245 21.33 -14.76 -1.54
C TYR A 245 21.08 -13.72 -0.45
N SER A 246 20.88 -12.46 -0.83
CA SER A 246 20.51 -11.38 0.09
C SER A 246 19.63 -10.36 -0.60
N TRP A 247 18.85 -9.61 0.17
CA TRP A 247 18.02 -8.53 -0.34
C TRP A 247 17.76 -7.48 0.73
N ASP A 248 18.18 -6.25 0.47
CA ASP A 248 17.80 -5.08 1.25
C ASP A 248 17.04 -4.07 0.39
N PHE A 249 16.18 -3.31 1.06
CA PHE A 249 15.35 -2.30 0.45
C PHE A 249 15.12 -1.16 1.44
N SER A 250 15.02 0.05 0.93
CA SER A 250 14.64 1.24 1.68
C SER A 250 13.87 2.19 0.79
N SER A 251 12.75 2.74 1.28
CA SER A 251 12.04 3.84 0.65
C SER A 251 11.89 5.03 1.59
N SER A 252 11.80 6.24 1.03
CA SER A 252 11.91 7.49 1.79
C SER A 252 10.61 8.30 1.84
N LEU A 253 9.42 7.71 1.83
CA LEU A 253 8.18 8.50 1.84
C LEU A 253 8.02 9.22 3.20
N GLU A 254 8.65 10.39 3.28
CA GLU A 254 8.45 11.42 4.28
C GLU A 254 7.21 12.20 3.86
N ILE A 255 6.09 11.93 4.54
CA ILE A 255 5.04 12.92 4.62
C ILE A 255 5.63 14.01 5.51
N ASP A 256 5.77 15.23 4.97
CA ASP A 256 6.11 16.42 5.75
C ASP A 256 5.09 16.56 6.90
N GLU A 257 5.38 15.97 8.06
CA GLU A 257 4.83 16.45 9.31
C GLU A 257 5.44 17.83 9.48
N THR A 258 4.67 18.88 9.19
CA THR A 258 4.98 20.23 9.65
C THR A 258 5.14 20.17 11.17
N THR A 259 6.39 20.04 11.60
CA THR A 259 6.85 20.13 12.97
C THR A 259 6.75 21.60 13.37
N ASN A 260 5.55 22.00 13.81
CA ASN A 260 5.35 23.24 14.56
C ASN A 260 5.95 23.06 15.96
N ASN A 261 7.26 23.14 16.08
CA ASN A 261 7.90 23.51 17.33
C ASN A 261 7.85 25.05 17.45
N PRO A 262 7.28 25.61 18.53
CA PRO A 262 7.28 27.05 18.73
C PRO A 262 8.71 27.52 18.99
N LYS A 263 9.24 28.37 18.11
CA LYS A 263 10.36 29.25 18.43
C LYS A 263 9.80 30.55 19.00
N ASP A 264 10.30 30.92 20.17
CA ASP A 264 9.97 32.16 20.87
C ASP A 264 10.20 33.42 19.99
N PRO A 265 9.48 34.52 20.27
CA PRO A 265 9.38 35.65 19.35
C PRO A 265 10.56 36.61 19.51
N VAL A 266 11.16 37.03 18.39
CA VAL A 266 12.00 38.23 18.33
C VAL A 266 11.34 39.25 17.40
N SER A 267 11.34 40.47 17.91
CA SER A 267 10.65 41.71 17.52
C SER A 267 10.72 42.16 16.05
N SER A 268 9.60 42.72 15.59
CA SER A 268 9.41 43.48 14.34
C SER A 268 10.28 44.75 14.22
N PRO A 269 10.35 45.34 13.01
CA PRO A 269 9.61 46.61 12.83
C PRO A 269 8.80 46.75 11.53
N ASN A 270 7.76 47.58 11.66
CA ASN A 270 6.73 48.06 10.71
C ASN A 270 7.26 48.72 9.43
N ILE A 271 6.59 48.50 8.27
CA ILE A 271 6.35 49.45 7.15
C ILE A 271 5.06 49.01 6.38
N PRO A 272 4.22 49.93 5.82
CA PRO A 272 2.76 49.78 5.77
C PRO A 272 2.14 49.15 4.50
N ALA A 273 0.87 48.76 4.64
CA ALA A 273 0.04 48.06 3.66
C ALA A 273 -0.32 48.87 2.40
N PRO A 274 -0.55 48.17 1.27
CA PRO A 274 -1.55 48.63 0.31
C PRO A 274 -2.55 47.55 -0.16
N LYS A 275 -3.82 47.97 -0.12
CA LYS A 275 -4.94 47.73 -1.05
C LYS A 275 -5.48 46.30 -1.23
N GLN A 276 -6.70 46.14 -0.70
CA GLN A 276 -7.65 45.08 -1.01
C GLN A 276 -7.89 44.93 -2.51
N ARG A 277 -7.79 43.69 -3.00
CA ARG A 277 -8.34 43.25 -4.29
C ARG A 277 -9.26 42.06 -4.01
N LYS A 278 -10.57 42.26 -4.22
CA LYS A 278 -11.59 41.20 -4.16
C LYS A 278 -11.35 40.23 -5.32
N ASN A 279 -11.10 38.95 -5.00
CA ASN A 279 -11.21 37.86 -5.96
C ASN A 279 -12.24 36.86 -5.43
N ASN A 280 -13.19 36.53 -6.30
CA ASN A 280 -14.35 35.68 -6.02
C ASN A 280 -13.93 34.22 -6.19
N THR A 281 -14.08 33.39 -5.16
CA THR A 281 -13.80 31.95 -5.27
C THR A 281 -15.08 31.22 -5.66
N LEU A 282 -15.10 30.72 -6.89
CA LEU A 282 -16.11 29.83 -7.44
C LEU A 282 -15.95 28.45 -6.78
N GLY A 283 -16.91 28.05 -5.94
CA GLY A 283 -16.94 26.71 -5.36
C GLY A 283 -17.35 25.66 -6.40
N LEU A 284 -16.49 24.67 -6.64
CA LEU A 284 -16.79 23.53 -7.50
C LEU A 284 -17.53 22.46 -6.67
N ALA A 285 -18.82 22.26 -6.94
CA ALA A 285 -19.60 21.16 -6.37
C ALA A 285 -19.52 19.96 -7.31
N MET A 286 -18.86 18.87 -6.88
CA MET A 286 -19.02 17.56 -7.53
C MET A 286 -19.92 16.70 -6.65
N GLY A 287 -21.16 16.49 -7.11
CA GLY A 287 -22.12 15.60 -6.47
C GLY A 287 -21.94 14.16 -6.94
N LEU A 288 -22.03 13.21 -6.00
CA LEU A 288 -22.23 11.81 -6.29
C LEU A 288 -23.54 11.36 -5.65
N GLY A 289 -24.51 11.02 -6.50
CA GLY A 289 -25.81 10.49 -6.10
C GLY A 289 -25.73 9.00 -5.81
N PHE A 290 -26.05 8.62 -4.57
CA PHE A 290 -27.09 7.67 -4.18
C PHE A 290 -27.13 7.66 -2.65
N GLY A 291 -28.15 8.28 -2.05
CA GLY A 291 -28.37 8.30 -0.60
C GLY A 291 -27.69 9.44 0.17
N GLY A 292 -28.09 10.69 -0.12
CA GLY A 292 -27.95 11.88 0.74
C GLY A 292 -26.88 11.90 1.84
N PHE A 293 -25.61 12.01 1.49
CA PHE A 293 -24.55 12.44 2.38
C PHE A 293 -23.83 13.63 1.75
N VAL A 294 -23.91 14.80 2.40
CA VAL A 294 -23.03 15.93 2.15
C VAL A 294 -22.13 16.03 3.38
N LEU A 295 -20.93 15.45 3.31
CA LEU A 295 -19.87 15.74 4.26
C LEU A 295 -19.28 17.11 3.88
N VAL A 296 -19.74 18.18 4.53
CA VAL A 296 -19.07 19.48 4.44
C VAL A 296 -17.90 19.46 5.42
N ALA A 297 -16.73 18.99 4.98
CA ALA A 297 -15.49 19.25 5.70
C ALA A 297 -15.11 20.72 5.50
N ARG A 298 -15.43 21.59 6.47
CA ARG A 298 -14.81 22.91 6.54
C ARG A 298 -13.45 22.75 7.22
N LEU A 299 -12.38 22.94 6.46
CA LEU A 299 -11.06 23.23 7.01
C LEU A 299 -11.19 24.54 7.81
N VAL A 300 -11.31 24.43 9.13
CA VAL A 300 -11.23 25.57 10.04
C VAL A 300 -9.75 25.74 10.39
N ASP A 301 -9.14 26.82 9.93
CA ASP A 301 -7.79 27.22 10.33
C ASP A 301 -7.74 27.39 11.85
N HIS A 302 -6.98 26.54 12.53
CA HIS A 302 -6.80 26.57 13.99
C HIS A 302 -5.90 27.72 14.50
N ALA A 303 -5.82 28.83 13.78
CA ALA A 303 -5.03 30.00 14.17
C ALA A 303 -5.85 31.25 14.54
N LYS A 304 -7.19 31.21 14.45
CA LYS A 304 -8.05 32.30 14.94
C LYS A 304 -9.24 31.70 15.65
N GLY A 305 -9.40 32.03 16.93
CA GLY A 305 -10.60 31.71 17.69
C GLY A 305 -11.83 32.18 16.92
N SER A 306 -12.57 31.24 16.33
CA SER A 306 -13.83 31.51 15.65
C SER A 306 -14.93 31.42 16.71
N THR A 307 -15.45 32.56 17.11
CA THR A 307 -16.76 32.66 17.75
C THR A 307 -17.80 32.16 16.75
N THR A 308 -18.22 30.91 16.90
CA THR A 308 -19.37 30.35 16.19
C THR A 308 -20.57 30.42 17.14
N THR A 309 -21.46 31.35 16.84
CA THR A 309 -22.83 31.39 17.36
C THR A 309 -23.67 30.42 16.50
N ASP A 310 -24.39 29.52 17.15
CA ASP A 310 -25.26 28.43 16.66
C ASP A 310 -24.61 27.04 16.52
N LEU A 311 -25.14 26.09 17.30
CA LEU A 311 -24.77 24.67 17.36
C LEU A 311 -24.95 24.01 15.98
N ALA A 312 -23.86 23.73 15.28
CA ALA A 312 -23.87 23.07 13.97
C ALA A 312 -23.62 21.56 14.13
N GLY A 313 -24.56 20.71 13.68
CA GLY A 313 -24.39 19.25 13.67
C GLY A 313 -25.69 18.49 13.38
N THR A 314 -25.57 17.25 12.91
CA THR A 314 -26.74 16.38 12.67
C THR A 314 -27.12 15.64 13.96
N LYS A 315 -28.36 15.83 14.43
CA LYS A 315 -28.88 15.16 15.63
C LYS A 315 -28.67 13.64 15.56
N GLY A 316 -28.06 13.06 16.60
CA GLY A 316 -27.69 11.63 16.65
C GLY A 316 -26.21 11.35 16.45
N TYR A 317 -25.47 12.23 15.79
CA TYR A 317 -24.01 12.11 15.59
C TYR A 317 -23.22 13.07 16.48
N ILE A 318 -23.90 14.05 17.07
CA ILE A 318 -23.28 15.05 17.93
C ILE A 318 -22.84 14.41 19.25
N ALA A 319 -21.56 14.58 19.60
CA ALA A 319 -21.01 14.11 20.87
C ALA A 319 -21.70 14.79 22.08
N PRO A 320 -21.95 14.07 23.20
CA PRO A 320 -22.65 14.63 24.36
C PRO A 320 -22.01 15.92 24.90
N GLU A 321 -20.67 15.97 24.95
CA GLU A 321 -19.93 17.13 25.44
C GLU A 321 -19.94 18.32 24.48
N TYR A 322 -20.26 18.12 23.19
CA TYR A 322 -20.37 19.23 22.23
C TYR A 322 -21.60 20.11 22.55
N PHE A 323 -22.70 19.52 23.05
CA PHE A 323 -23.89 20.25 23.46
C PHE A 323 -23.64 21.21 24.63
N THR A 324 -22.75 20.84 25.55
CA THR A 324 -22.45 21.64 26.74
C THR A 324 -21.32 22.64 26.51
N THR A 325 -20.33 22.26 25.70
CA THR A 325 -19.14 23.09 25.47
C THR A 325 -19.22 23.98 24.23
N ASN A 326 -20.12 23.71 23.29
CA ASN A 326 -20.17 24.33 21.95
C ASN A 326 -18.82 24.31 21.21
N LYS A 327 -17.92 23.37 21.53
CA LYS A 327 -16.57 23.33 20.99
C LYS A 327 -16.30 22.03 20.27
N ALA A 328 -16.01 22.12 18.98
CA ALA A 328 -15.63 20.96 18.19
C ALA A 328 -14.21 20.54 18.59
N THR A 329 -14.03 19.26 18.90
CA THR A 329 -12.74 18.67 19.23
C THR A 329 -12.52 17.38 18.44
N LYS A 330 -11.26 16.92 18.42
CA LYS A 330 -10.89 15.64 17.79
C LYS A 330 -11.71 14.48 18.36
N GLU A 331 -11.99 14.51 19.65
CA GLU A 331 -12.75 13.48 20.34
C GLU A 331 -14.23 13.52 19.98
N SER A 332 -14.80 14.71 19.72
CA SER A 332 -16.17 14.83 19.22
C SER A 332 -16.33 14.32 17.78
N ASP A 333 -15.28 14.46 16.95
CA ASP A 333 -15.24 13.87 15.61
C ASP A 333 -15.15 12.33 15.69
N VAL A 334 -14.35 11.81 16.63
CA VAL A 334 -14.26 10.37 16.90
C VAL A 334 -15.61 9.79 17.35
N TYR A 335 -16.37 10.51 18.17
CA TYR A 335 -17.73 10.08 18.54
C TYR A 335 -18.64 9.96 17.31
N SER A 336 -18.64 10.99 16.45
CA SER A 336 -19.43 11.01 15.22
C SER A 336 -19.08 9.83 14.31
N PHE A 337 -17.79 9.52 14.19
CA PHE A 337 -17.30 8.33 13.49
C PHE A 337 -17.84 7.02 14.09
N GLY A 338 -17.83 6.90 15.42
CA GLY A 338 -18.38 5.75 16.12
C GLY A 338 -19.86 5.51 15.79
N ILE A 339 -20.68 6.56 15.80
CA ILE A 339 -22.09 6.47 15.43
C ILE A 339 -22.27 6.00 13.98
N VAL A 340 -21.46 6.51 13.04
CA VAL A 340 -21.51 6.06 11.64
C VAL A 340 -21.12 4.59 11.50
N ALA A 341 -20.09 4.13 12.22
CA ALA A 341 -19.71 2.72 12.21
C ALA A 341 -20.85 1.81 12.71
N LEU A 342 -21.54 2.21 13.78
CA LEU A 342 -22.70 1.47 14.31
C LEU A 342 -23.90 1.50 13.35
N GLU A 343 -24.16 2.62 12.71
CA GLU A 343 -25.21 2.75 11.69
C GLU A 343 -24.94 1.83 10.49
N ILE A 344 -23.68 1.70 10.08
CA ILE A 344 -23.28 0.81 8.98
C ILE A 344 -23.40 -0.65 9.37
N ALA A 345 -22.92 -1.01 10.57
CA ALA A 345 -23.01 -2.37 11.07
C ALA A 345 -24.47 -2.83 11.16
N SER A 346 -25.36 -1.95 11.63
CA SER A 346 -26.76 -2.28 11.89
C SER A 346 -27.75 -1.98 10.77
N GLY A 347 -27.36 -1.18 9.78
CA GLY A 347 -28.26 -0.64 8.78
C GLY A 347 -29.35 0.28 9.35
N ARG A 348 -29.26 0.69 10.63
CA ARG A 348 -30.22 1.55 11.34
C ARG A 348 -29.67 2.97 11.45
N ARG A 349 -30.51 3.96 11.17
CA ARG A 349 -30.13 5.38 11.35
C ARG A 349 -29.76 5.68 12.80
N ALA A 350 -28.82 6.60 13.03
CA ALA A 350 -28.39 7.04 14.36
C ALA A 350 -29.55 7.34 15.32
N ILE A 351 -30.60 7.99 14.80
CA ILE A 351 -31.90 8.15 15.48
C ILE A 351 -32.95 7.40 14.67
N ASN A 352 -33.51 6.34 15.25
CA ASN A 352 -34.59 5.60 14.62
C ASN A 352 -35.95 6.07 15.16
N HIS A 353 -36.78 6.63 14.27
CA HIS A 353 -38.18 6.93 14.53
C HIS A 353 -39.02 5.75 14.02
N MET A 354 -39.02 4.63 14.74
CA MET A 354 -39.96 3.55 14.45
C MET A 354 -41.17 3.65 15.36
N ALA A 355 -42.32 3.64 14.71
CA ALA A 355 -43.64 3.83 15.28
C ALA A 355 -44.03 2.65 16.17
N ILE A 356 -44.25 2.96 17.45
CA ILE A 356 -45.27 2.49 18.42
C ILE A 356 -44.65 2.91 19.76
N GLU A 357 -45.20 3.97 20.37
CA GLU A 357 -44.74 4.61 21.62
C GLU A 357 -43.43 5.41 21.54
N ASP A 358 -43.50 6.67 21.07
CA ASP A 358 -42.70 7.89 21.38
C ASP A 358 -41.24 7.83 21.93
N HIS A 359 -40.54 6.70 21.87
CA HIS A 359 -39.21 6.49 22.41
C HIS A 359 -38.22 6.52 21.26
N GLN A 360 -37.41 7.59 21.21
CA GLN A 360 -36.26 7.66 20.30
C GLN A 360 -35.27 6.58 20.69
N VAL A 361 -35.18 5.51 19.89
CA VAL A 361 -34.14 4.51 20.05
C VAL A 361 -32.89 5.03 19.34
N VAL A 362 -31.91 5.46 20.13
CA VAL A 362 -30.58 5.82 19.64
C VAL A 362 -29.85 4.52 19.34
N THR A 363 -29.36 4.36 18.10
CA THR A 363 -28.73 3.11 17.64
C THR A 363 -27.57 2.70 18.54
N GLU A 364 -26.80 3.66 19.03
CA GLU A 364 -25.72 3.44 20.00
C GLU A 364 -26.20 2.79 21.31
N MET A 365 -27.29 3.27 21.91
CA MET A 365 -27.84 2.68 23.14
C MET A 365 -28.34 1.24 22.95
N TRP A 366 -28.98 0.97 21.81
CA TRP A 366 -29.45 -0.38 21.49
C TRP A 366 -28.28 -1.36 21.30
N VAL A 367 -27.23 -0.95 20.58
CA VAL A 367 -26.03 -1.78 20.39
C VAL A 367 -25.29 -2.01 21.72
N ARG A 368 -25.25 -1.01 22.62
CA ARG A 368 -24.70 -1.18 23.98
C ARG A 368 -25.43 -2.26 24.77
N GLU A 369 -26.76 -2.33 24.66
CA GLU A 369 -27.55 -3.37 25.33
C GLU A 369 -27.17 -4.77 24.82
N LEU A 370 -27.04 -4.92 23.50
CA LEU A 370 -26.59 -6.17 22.88
C LEU A 370 -25.18 -6.54 23.33
N HIS A 371 -24.27 -5.56 23.41
CA HIS A 371 -22.92 -5.77 23.96
C HIS A 371 -22.97 -6.27 25.41
N ARG A 372 -23.81 -5.67 26.28
CA ARG A 372 -23.97 -6.11 27.67
C ARG A 372 -24.47 -7.55 27.78
N ARG A 373 -25.36 -7.96 26.87
CA ARG A 373 -25.92 -9.31 26.80
C ARG A 373 -25.01 -10.34 26.14
N GLY A 374 -23.89 -9.92 25.55
CA GLY A 374 -23.00 -10.80 24.77
C GLY A 374 -23.60 -11.20 23.41
N GLU A 375 -24.59 -10.46 22.91
CA GLU A 375 -25.34 -10.73 21.67
C GLU A 375 -24.92 -9.75 20.56
N LEU A 376 -23.63 -9.41 20.46
CA LEU A 376 -23.12 -8.37 19.54
C LEU A 376 -23.52 -8.58 18.08
N ILE A 377 -23.50 -9.82 17.60
CA ILE A 377 -23.80 -10.14 16.20
C ILE A 377 -25.26 -9.87 15.84
N GLU A 378 -26.19 -9.85 16.82
CA GLU A 378 -27.58 -9.43 16.61
C GLU A 378 -27.71 -7.95 16.22
N ALA A 379 -26.63 -7.17 16.40
CA ALA A 379 -26.59 -5.80 15.92
C ALA A 379 -26.46 -5.70 14.40
N ALA A 380 -26.07 -6.78 13.72
CA ALA A 380 -25.83 -6.79 12.28
C ALA A 380 -27.09 -6.46 11.47
N ASP A 381 -26.89 -5.76 10.34
CA ASP A 381 -27.97 -5.38 9.44
C ASP A 381 -28.75 -6.62 8.96
N PRO A 382 -30.05 -6.75 9.29
CA PRO A 382 -30.87 -7.90 8.91
C PRO A 382 -30.92 -8.13 7.39
N ARG A 383 -30.71 -7.08 6.59
CA ARG A 383 -30.69 -7.16 5.12
C ARG A 383 -29.50 -7.94 4.58
N LEU A 384 -28.46 -8.16 5.39
CA LEU A 384 -27.31 -8.99 5.02
C LEU A 384 -27.63 -10.48 5.08
N GLY A 385 -28.68 -10.91 5.79
CA GLY A 385 -29.11 -12.31 5.85
C GLY A 385 -28.01 -13.29 6.27
N GLY A 386 -27.10 -12.87 7.17
CA GLY A 386 -25.94 -13.67 7.60
C GLY A 386 -24.77 -13.72 6.62
N ASN A 387 -24.84 -13.03 5.47
CA ASN A 387 -23.76 -12.98 4.48
C ASN A 387 -22.74 -11.88 4.78
N PHE A 388 -22.01 -12.06 5.88
CA PHE A 388 -20.89 -11.22 6.30
C PHE A 388 -19.86 -12.04 7.09
N ASP A 389 -18.63 -11.53 7.19
CA ASP A 389 -17.62 -12.11 8.07
C ASP A 389 -17.90 -11.67 9.52
N GLU A 390 -18.15 -12.64 10.42
CA GLU A 390 -18.52 -12.36 11.81
C GLU A 390 -17.43 -11.60 12.56
N LEU A 391 -16.15 -11.90 12.29
CA LEU A 391 -15.02 -11.28 12.98
C LEU A 391 -14.84 -9.81 12.55
N GLN A 392 -15.05 -9.50 11.27
CA GLN A 392 -15.07 -8.13 10.76
C GLN A 392 -16.27 -7.35 11.32
N MET A 393 -17.44 -7.99 11.40
CA MET A 393 -18.65 -7.38 11.95
C MET A 393 -18.48 -7.05 13.44
N GLU A 394 -18.01 -8.00 14.23
CA GLU A 394 -17.72 -7.82 15.65
C GLU A 394 -16.74 -6.65 15.86
N ARG A 395 -15.66 -6.61 15.08
CA ARG A 395 -14.69 -5.51 15.13
C ARG A 395 -15.30 -4.15 14.82
N LEU A 396 -16.10 -4.06 13.77
CA LEU A 396 -16.76 -2.81 13.40
C LEU A 396 -17.67 -2.31 14.54
N ILE A 397 -18.43 -3.21 15.16
CA ILE A 397 -19.35 -2.87 16.25
C ILE A 397 -18.58 -2.44 17.50
N ILE A 398 -17.56 -3.21 17.91
CA ILE A 398 -16.75 -2.89 19.10
C ILE A 398 -16.02 -1.55 18.91
N VAL A 399 -15.41 -1.32 17.74
CA VAL A 399 -14.76 -0.03 17.47
C VAL A 399 -15.78 1.10 17.44
N GLY A 400 -16.97 0.89 16.87
CA GLY A 400 -18.07 1.86 16.92
C GLY A 400 -18.44 2.25 18.35
N LEU A 401 -18.59 1.27 19.25
CA LEU A 401 -18.86 1.49 20.68
C LEU A 401 -17.71 2.19 21.40
N TRP A 402 -16.46 1.83 21.09
CA TRP A 402 -15.26 2.43 21.68
C TRP A 402 -15.12 3.92 21.29
N CYS A 403 -15.36 4.23 20.01
CA CYS A 403 -15.38 5.59 19.49
C CYS A 403 -16.55 6.39 20.06
N ALA A 404 -17.72 5.78 20.25
CA ALA A 404 -18.90 6.43 20.82
C ALA A 404 -18.91 6.45 22.36
N HIS A 405 -17.76 6.24 23.03
CA HIS A 405 -17.69 6.26 24.49
C HIS A 405 -18.18 7.62 25.06
N PRO A 406 -19.03 7.65 26.10
CA PRO A 406 -19.57 8.91 26.63
C PRO A 406 -18.49 9.82 27.22
N ASP A 407 -17.54 9.25 27.96
CA ASP A 407 -16.32 9.97 28.35
C ASP A 407 -15.38 10.11 27.14
N TYR A 408 -15.19 11.34 26.69
CA TYR A 408 -14.34 11.68 25.55
C TYR A 408 -12.86 11.30 25.75
N LYS A 409 -12.39 11.16 27.00
CA LYS A 409 -11.00 10.77 27.30
C LYS A 409 -10.74 9.28 27.13
N LEU A 410 -11.79 8.47 27.14
CA LEU A 410 -11.72 7.01 26.98
C LEU A 410 -11.92 6.57 25.53
N ARG A 411 -12.25 7.51 24.63
CA ARG A 411 -12.31 7.28 23.19
C ARG A 411 -10.90 7.05 22.64
N PRO A 412 -10.74 6.18 21.63
CA PRO A 412 -9.47 5.99 20.96
C PRO A 412 -9.09 7.24 20.15
N SER A 413 -7.81 7.36 19.83
CA SER A 413 -7.45 8.16 18.64
C SER A 413 -8.00 7.49 17.38
N ILE A 414 -8.33 8.27 16.35
CA ILE A 414 -8.80 7.71 15.08
C ILE A 414 -7.80 6.69 14.50
N ARG A 415 -6.50 6.90 14.73
CA ARG A 415 -5.44 5.97 14.35
C ARG A 415 -5.59 4.61 15.02
N GLN A 416 -5.82 4.58 16.34
CA GLN A 416 -6.03 3.33 17.08
C GLN A 416 -7.31 2.62 16.62
N ALA A 417 -8.39 3.36 16.39
CA ALA A 417 -9.64 2.80 15.85
C ALA A 417 -9.40 2.10 14.49
N ILE A 418 -8.69 2.77 13.58
CA ILE A 418 -8.35 2.21 12.26
C ILE A 418 -7.43 0.99 12.37
N GLN A 419 -6.43 1.01 13.25
CA GLN A 419 -5.54 -0.14 13.47
C GLN A 419 -6.31 -1.40 13.92
N VAL A 420 -7.30 -1.24 14.81
CA VAL A 420 -8.15 -2.36 15.24
C VAL A 420 -9.05 -2.86 14.12
N LEU A 421 -9.61 -1.95 13.31
CA LEU A 421 -10.42 -2.30 12.13
C LEU A 421 -9.59 -3.04 11.06
N ASN A 422 -8.32 -2.68 10.88
CA ASN A 422 -7.39 -3.29 9.91
C ASN A 422 -6.71 -4.57 10.41
N PHE A 423 -7.08 -5.10 11.58
CA PHE A 423 -6.45 -6.29 12.19
C PHE A 423 -4.97 -6.08 12.57
N GLU A 424 -4.51 -4.83 12.64
CA GLU A 424 -3.14 -4.48 13.04
C GLU A 424 -2.99 -4.37 14.56
N ALA A 425 -4.11 -4.29 15.29
CA ALA A 425 -4.17 -4.26 16.75
C ALA A 425 -5.27 -5.19 17.30
N LEU A 426 -5.13 -5.56 18.58
CA LEU A 426 -6.12 -6.34 19.32
C LEU A 426 -7.38 -5.52 19.58
N LEU A 427 -8.52 -6.23 19.67
CA LEU A 427 -9.79 -5.64 20.07
C LEU A 427 -9.70 -5.03 21.48
N PRO A 428 -10.21 -3.81 21.71
CA PRO A 428 -10.26 -3.23 23.03
C PRO A 428 -11.23 -4.04 23.91
N LEU A 429 -10.86 -4.23 25.18
CA LEU A 429 -11.78 -4.77 26.18
C LEU A 429 -12.68 -3.65 26.67
N LEU A 430 -13.92 -3.60 26.17
CA LEU A 430 -14.93 -2.65 26.63
C LEU A 430 -15.64 -3.22 27.86
N PRO A 431 -15.72 -2.48 28.99
CA PRO A 431 -16.48 -2.92 30.15
C PRO A 431 -17.95 -3.19 29.82
N PHE A 432 -18.54 -4.24 30.41
CA PHE A 432 -19.96 -4.57 30.24
C PHE A 432 -20.89 -3.46 30.77
N ASP A 433 -20.41 -2.70 31.76
CA ASP A 433 -21.10 -1.55 32.36
C ASP A 433 -20.48 -0.23 31.89
N MET A 434 -20.71 0.14 30.63
CA MET A 434 -20.47 1.52 30.21
C MET A 434 -21.60 2.42 30.76
N PRO A 435 -21.29 3.49 31.53
CA PRO A 435 -22.30 4.41 32.01
C PRO A 435 -23.02 5.09 30.83
N GLY A 436 -24.32 5.37 30.96
CA GLY A 436 -25.02 6.18 29.96
C GLY A 436 -24.49 7.63 29.96
N PRO A 437 -24.72 8.40 28.88
CA PRO A 437 -24.44 9.84 28.91
C PRO A 437 -25.29 10.47 30.04
N THR A 438 -24.61 11.14 30.98
CA THR A 438 -25.24 11.93 32.05
C THR A 438 -25.69 13.30 31.57
#